data_AF-A0A9Q0BR40-F1
#
_entry.id   AF-A0A9Q0BR40-F1
#
_cell.length_a   1.000
_cell.length_b   1.000
_cell.length_c   1.000
_cell.angle_alpha   90.00
_cell.angle_beta   90.00
_cell.angle_gamma   90.00
#
_symmetry.space_group_name_H-M   'P 1'
#
loop_
_entity.id
_entity.type
_entity.pdbx_description
1 polymer ?
#
loop_
_entity_poly.entity_id
_entity_poly.type
_entity_poly.pdbx_seq_one_letter_code
_entity_poly.pdbx_strand_id
1 'polypeptide(L)'
;MNLNNTRYASADIVIFNRPTRVDSEQVLPLLRQLAAMNDINVVLNGPVRTMNRTRTEMEQLIESEWASELESGSIYMAHSNWLDFPSFGYKKPIYISLVKDPIDRMVSDFYKRRSLVKRAIYRRMYPGRRERPEEWYQQSFNECVRSGSPECLFVKYSVADYIQDFKRQTLYFCGNSEDCL
;
A
#
# COMPACT_ATOMS: atom_id res chain seq x y z
N MET A 1 -25.14 -21.98 -5.98
CA MET A 1 -24.81 -20.61 -6.45
C MET A 1 -23.34 -20.58 -6.78
N ASN A 2 -22.98 -20.24 -8.03
CA ASN A 2 -21.59 -20.07 -8.42
C ASN A 2 -21.23 -18.60 -8.20
N LEU A 3 -20.64 -18.27 -7.04
CA LEU A 3 -20.34 -16.89 -6.61
C LEU A 3 -19.00 -16.37 -7.15
N ASN A 4 -18.27 -17.19 -7.90
CA ASN A 4 -16.98 -16.80 -8.47
C ASN A 4 -17.18 -15.82 -9.64
N ASN A 5 -16.88 -14.54 -9.40
CA ASN A 5 -16.90 -13.46 -10.40
C ASN A 5 -15.51 -13.16 -10.99
N THR A 6 -14.46 -13.92 -10.64
CA THR A 6 -13.09 -13.71 -11.10
C THR A 6 -12.80 -14.51 -12.36
N ARG A 7 -13.55 -14.25 -13.44
CA ARG A 7 -13.53 -15.04 -14.70
C ARG A 7 -12.17 -15.15 -15.40
N TYR A 8 -11.24 -14.27 -15.07
CA TYR A 8 -9.90 -14.20 -15.68
C TYR A 8 -8.80 -14.73 -14.76
N ALA A 9 -9.13 -15.13 -13.54
CA ALA A 9 -8.16 -15.76 -12.66
C ALA A 9 -7.89 -17.19 -13.15
N SER A 10 -6.63 -17.58 -13.14
CA SER A 10 -6.19 -18.94 -13.48
C SER A 10 -5.48 -19.63 -12.32
N ALA A 11 -5.37 -18.96 -11.17
CA ALA A 11 -4.88 -19.46 -9.90
C ALA A 11 -5.81 -19.02 -8.77
N ASP A 12 -6.00 -19.91 -7.80
CA ASP A 12 -6.85 -19.69 -6.62
C ASP A 12 -6.06 -19.03 -5.48
N ILE A 13 -5.26 -18.02 -5.80
CA ILE A 13 -4.49 -17.23 -4.83
C ILE A 13 -5.02 -15.81 -4.90
N VAL A 14 -5.29 -15.21 -3.73
CA VAL A 14 -5.74 -13.83 -3.64
C VAL A 14 -4.55 -12.93 -3.33
N ILE A 15 -4.23 -12.01 -4.23
CA ILE A 15 -3.30 -10.93 -3.97
C ILE A 15 -4.09 -9.69 -3.57
N PHE A 16 -3.94 -9.29 -2.31
CA PHE A 16 -4.37 -8.00 -1.84
C PHE A 16 -3.22 -6.99 -2.00
N ASN A 17 -3.11 -6.39 -3.19
CA ASN A 17 -2.20 -5.26 -3.40
C ASN A 17 -2.76 -4.07 -2.62
N ARG A 18 -2.19 -3.78 -1.45
CA ARG A 18 -2.76 -2.82 -0.50
C ARG A 18 -2.14 -1.43 -0.66
N PRO A 19 -2.86 -0.42 -1.18
CA PRO A 19 -2.38 0.94 -1.19
C PRO A 19 -2.11 1.46 0.23
N THR A 20 -1.23 2.44 0.34
CA THR A 20 -1.07 3.16 1.59
C THR A 20 -2.25 4.08 1.85
N ARG A 21 -2.63 4.20 3.12
CA ARG A 21 -3.61 5.17 3.63
C ARG A 21 -5.05 4.99 3.13
N VAL A 22 -5.40 3.79 2.67
CA VAL A 22 -6.77 3.41 2.29
C VAL A 22 -7.48 2.57 3.36
N ASP A 23 -7.06 2.72 4.62
CA ASP A 23 -7.63 2.00 5.77
C ASP A 23 -7.51 0.45 5.70
N SER A 24 -6.57 -0.05 4.90
CA SER A 24 -6.24 -1.49 4.80
C SER A 24 -5.77 -2.12 6.12
N GLU A 25 -5.33 -1.31 7.09
CA GLU A 25 -5.01 -1.76 8.45
C GLU A 25 -6.23 -2.38 9.16
N GLN A 26 -7.45 -1.87 8.89
CA GLN A 26 -8.69 -2.35 9.52
C GLN A 26 -9.23 -3.63 8.87
N VAL A 27 -8.81 -3.94 7.65
CA VAL A 27 -9.20 -5.17 6.95
C VAL A 27 -8.39 -6.38 7.44
N LEU A 28 -7.17 -6.17 7.92
CA LEU A 28 -6.31 -7.26 8.38
C LEU A 28 -6.90 -8.08 9.56
N PRO A 29 -7.47 -7.48 10.63
CA PRO A 29 -8.14 -8.24 11.69
C PRO A 29 -9.30 -9.09 11.16
N LEU A 30 -10.10 -8.55 10.25
CA LEU A 30 -11.20 -9.28 9.62
C LEU A 30 -10.68 -10.47 8.81
N LEU A 31 -9.66 -10.25 7.96
CA LEU A 31 -9.05 -11.33 7.18
C LEU A 31 -8.47 -12.42 8.06
N ARG A 32 -7.83 -12.09 9.18
CA ARG A 32 -7.32 -13.09 10.14
C ARG A 32 -8.42 -13.92 10.79
N GLN A 33 -9.54 -13.29 11.14
CA GLN A 33 -10.68 -14.02 11.71
C GLN A 33 -11.32 -14.95 10.68
N LEU A 34 -11.58 -14.44 9.48
CA LEU A 34 -12.10 -15.26 8.38
C LEU A 34 -11.15 -16.39 8.02
N ALA A 35 -9.84 -16.13 8.05
CA ALA A 35 -8.82 -17.12 7.77
C ALA A 35 -8.82 -18.27 8.77
N ALA A 36 -8.92 -17.96 10.06
CA ALA A 36 -9.02 -18.97 11.11
C ALA A 36 -10.29 -19.84 10.99
N MET A 37 -11.39 -19.28 10.47
CA MET A 37 -12.66 -20.01 10.31
C MET A 37 -12.72 -20.86 9.03
N ASN A 38 -11.94 -20.51 8.01
CA ASN A 38 -12.04 -21.12 6.68
C ASN A 38 -10.74 -21.83 6.25
N ASP A 39 -9.80 -22.03 7.17
CA ASP A 39 -8.49 -22.66 6.91
C ASP A 39 -7.71 -21.97 5.77
N ILE A 40 -7.67 -20.64 5.79
CA ILE A 40 -6.98 -19.83 4.79
C ILE A 40 -5.65 -19.34 5.37
N ASN A 41 -4.58 -19.47 4.60
CA ASN A 41 -3.30 -18.86 4.96
C ASN A 41 -3.26 -17.38 4.58
N VAL A 42 -2.93 -16.50 5.54
CA VAL A 42 -2.75 -15.05 5.30
C VAL A 42 -1.27 -14.69 5.38
N VAL A 43 -0.68 -14.39 4.23
CA VAL A 43 0.74 -14.09 4.09
C VAL A 43 0.96 -12.59 4.04
N LEU A 44 1.78 -12.06 4.95
CA LEU A 44 2.01 -10.61 5.10
C LEU A 44 3.35 -10.13 4.56
N ASN A 45 4.31 -11.04 4.44
CA ASN A 45 5.68 -10.72 4.06
C ASN A 45 6.02 -11.45 2.77
N GLY A 46 6.31 -10.68 1.72
CA GLY A 46 6.83 -11.19 0.47
C GLY A 46 8.36 -11.35 0.47
N PRO A 47 8.92 -11.84 -0.65
CA PRO A 47 10.34 -12.08 -0.81
C PRO A 47 11.13 -10.77 -0.99
N VAL A 48 10.49 -9.76 -1.58
CA VAL A 48 11.11 -8.45 -1.83
C VAL A 48 10.91 -7.54 -0.62
N ARG A 49 12.03 -7.15 0.01
CA ARG A 49 12.05 -6.31 1.23
C ARG A 49 12.61 -4.91 0.95
N THR A 50 12.11 -4.25 -0.07
CA THR A 50 12.47 -2.86 -0.39
C THR A 50 11.47 -1.87 0.20
N MET A 51 11.93 -0.64 0.49
CA MET A 51 11.06 0.49 0.81
C MET A 51 10.51 1.18 -0.45
N ASN A 52 11.15 0.95 -1.61
CA ASN A 52 10.63 1.41 -2.88
C ASN A 52 9.45 0.53 -3.31
N ARG A 53 8.35 1.12 -3.75
CA ARG A 53 7.17 0.33 -4.17
C ARG A 53 7.19 -0.03 -5.63
N THR A 54 7.83 0.80 -6.46
CA THR A 54 8.12 0.45 -7.84
C THR A 54 9.20 -0.61 -7.83
N ARG A 55 8.89 -1.74 -8.45
CA ARG A 55 9.80 -2.88 -8.56
C ARG A 55 10.50 -2.89 -9.90
N THR A 56 11.77 -3.23 -9.86
CA THR A 56 12.53 -3.63 -11.04
C THR A 56 11.94 -4.91 -11.64
N GLU A 57 12.22 -5.18 -12.92
CA GLU A 57 11.77 -6.40 -13.58
C GLU A 57 12.20 -7.68 -12.83
N MET A 58 13.44 -7.70 -12.31
CA MET A 58 13.94 -8.81 -11.48
C MET A 58 13.12 -8.99 -10.19
N GLU A 59 12.79 -7.91 -9.50
CA GLU A 59 11.97 -7.96 -8.28
C GLU A 59 10.53 -8.40 -8.59
N GLN A 60 9.97 -7.98 -9.73
CA GLN A 60 8.65 -8.42 -10.18
C GLN A 60 8.65 -9.92 -10.50
N LEU A 61 9.70 -10.43 -11.14
CA LEU A 61 9.89 -11.85 -11.42
C LEU A 61 9.96 -12.65 -10.12
N ILE A 62 10.85 -12.26 -9.18
CA ILE A 62 11.02 -12.94 -7.88
C ILE A 62 9.70 -12.98 -7.11
N GLU A 63 8.96 -11.86 -7.07
CA GLU A 63 7.69 -11.83 -6.36
C GLU A 63 6.59 -12.64 -7.04
N SER A 64 6.54 -12.64 -8.37
CA SER A 64 5.56 -13.43 -9.13
C SER A 64 5.82 -14.93 -9.00
N GLU A 65 7.09 -15.35 -9.06
CA GLU A 65 7.53 -16.72 -8.85
C GLU A 65 7.11 -17.20 -7.46
N TRP A 66 7.58 -16.51 -6.42
CA TRP A 66 7.28 -16.86 -5.04
C TRP A 66 5.77 -16.86 -4.74
N ALA A 67 5.03 -15.86 -5.25
CA ALA A 67 3.59 -15.79 -5.04
C ALA A 67 2.85 -16.92 -5.75
N SER A 68 3.38 -17.46 -6.85
CA SER A 68 2.80 -18.59 -7.58
C SER A 68 2.97 -19.93 -6.86
N GLU A 69 3.93 -20.02 -5.95
CA GLU A 69 4.20 -21.21 -5.12
C GLU A 69 3.37 -21.24 -3.84
N LEU A 70 2.59 -20.19 -3.55
CA LEU A 70 1.71 -20.15 -2.39
C LEU A 70 0.62 -21.22 -2.49
N GLU A 71 0.23 -21.74 -1.33
CA GLU A 71 -0.85 -22.72 -1.23
C GLU A 71 -2.16 -22.16 -1.78
N SER A 72 -2.90 -22.99 -2.52
CA SER A 72 -4.23 -22.63 -3.04
C SER A 72 -5.15 -22.17 -1.91
N GLY A 73 -5.89 -21.09 -2.15
CA GLY A 73 -6.73 -20.42 -1.16
C GLY A 73 -6.02 -19.35 -0.34
N SER A 74 -4.69 -19.24 -0.42
CA SER A 74 -3.92 -18.24 0.34
C SER A 74 -4.27 -16.79 -0.05
N ILE A 75 -4.19 -15.90 0.93
CA ILE A 75 -4.30 -14.45 0.75
C ILE A 75 -2.93 -13.83 0.99
N TYR A 76 -2.31 -13.32 -0.05
CA TYR A 76 -1.06 -12.56 0.03
C TYR A 76 -1.35 -11.06 0.10
N MET A 77 -1.04 -10.43 1.24
CA MET A 77 -1.16 -8.98 1.45
C MET A 77 0.10 -8.27 0.98
N ALA A 78 0.13 -7.88 -0.28
CA ALA A 78 1.30 -7.32 -0.94
C ALA A 78 1.39 -5.79 -0.76
N HIS A 79 2.51 -5.29 -0.24
CA HIS A 79 2.84 -3.86 -0.21
C HIS A 79 3.48 -3.40 -1.52
N SER A 80 2.68 -3.45 -2.58
CA SER A 80 3.16 -3.76 -3.92
C SER A 80 2.32 -3.04 -4.97
N ASN A 81 2.94 -2.50 -6.02
CA ASN A 81 2.18 -2.15 -7.22
C ASN A 81 1.67 -3.43 -7.91
N TRP A 82 0.65 -3.30 -8.75
CA TRP A 82 0.14 -4.41 -9.53
C TRP A 82 1.26 -5.10 -10.35
N LEU A 83 1.22 -6.45 -10.39
CA LEU A 83 2.17 -7.28 -11.12
C LEU A 83 1.45 -8.05 -12.23
N ASP A 84 2.06 -8.06 -13.42
CA ASP A 84 1.59 -8.83 -14.58
C ASP A 84 2.16 -10.26 -14.55
N PHE A 85 1.51 -11.16 -13.81
CA PHE A 85 1.91 -12.56 -13.69
C PHE A 85 2.06 -13.26 -15.07
N PRO A 86 1.10 -13.12 -16.00
CA PRO A 86 1.23 -13.66 -17.35
C PRO A 86 2.49 -13.24 -18.11
N SER A 87 2.95 -11.99 -17.98
CA SER A 87 4.17 -11.52 -18.63
C SER A 87 5.43 -12.27 -18.17
N PHE A 88 5.41 -12.80 -16.96
CA PHE A 88 6.50 -13.61 -16.40
C PHE A 88 6.24 -15.13 -16.53
N GLY A 89 5.20 -15.55 -17.25
CA GLY A 89 4.87 -16.97 -17.46
C GLY A 89 4.11 -17.63 -16.31
N TYR A 90 3.61 -16.86 -15.34
CA TYR A 90 2.85 -17.38 -14.21
C TYR A 90 1.33 -17.22 -14.39
N LYS A 91 0.57 -18.06 -13.71
CA LYS A 91 -0.90 -18.00 -13.72
C LYS A 91 -1.38 -16.72 -13.06
N LYS A 92 -2.39 -16.08 -13.66
CA LYS A 92 -2.99 -14.85 -13.13
C LYS A 92 -3.75 -15.14 -11.82
N PRO A 93 -3.36 -14.52 -10.69
CA PRO A 93 -4.08 -14.66 -9.43
C PRO A 93 -5.32 -13.76 -9.38
N ILE A 94 -6.10 -13.89 -8.31
CA ILE A 94 -7.22 -13.01 -8.00
C ILE A 94 -6.67 -11.74 -7.34
N TYR A 95 -6.92 -10.58 -7.93
CA TYR A 95 -6.57 -9.30 -7.31
C TYR A 95 -7.76 -8.70 -6.56
N ILE A 96 -7.50 -8.26 -5.33
CA ILE A 96 -8.40 -7.39 -4.58
C ILE A 96 -7.63 -6.16 -4.11
N SER A 97 -8.30 -5.02 -4.01
CA SER A 97 -7.68 -3.80 -3.50
C SER A 97 -8.73 -2.91 -2.84
N LEU A 98 -8.25 -1.81 -2.24
CA LEU A 98 -9.10 -0.77 -1.67
C LEU A 98 -8.79 0.57 -2.31
N VAL A 99 -9.84 1.35 -2.51
CA VAL A 99 -9.73 2.75 -2.94
C VAL A 99 -10.27 3.69 -1.88
N LYS A 100 -9.67 4.88 -1.80
CA LYS A 100 -10.12 5.96 -0.92
C LYS A 100 -10.11 7.24 -1.73
N ASP A 101 -11.00 8.17 -1.39
CA ASP A 101 -10.97 9.49 -2.00
C ASP A 101 -9.55 10.10 -1.88
N PRO A 102 -8.96 10.61 -2.99
CA PRO A 102 -7.59 11.12 -2.98
C PRO A 102 -7.35 12.23 -1.95
N ILE A 103 -8.32 13.11 -1.74
CA ILE A 103 -8.24 14.22 -0.79
C ILE A 103 -8.34 13.69 0.64
N ASP A 104 -9.34 12.84 0.93
CA ASP A 104 -9.48 12.24 2.26
C ASP A 104 -8.25 11.41 2.65
N ARG A 105 -7.65 10.74 1.67
CA ARG A 105 -6.40 10.00 1.86
C ARG A 105 -5.26 10.93 2.26
N MET A 106 -5.13 12.09 1.63
CA MET A 106 -4.13 13.10 1.97
C MET A 106 -4.36 13.71 3.35
N VAL A 107 -5.61 14.07 3.65
CA VAL A 107 -6.02 14.62 4.95
C VAL A 107 -5.76 13.61 6.07
N SER A 108 -6.13 12.34 5.85
CA SER A 108 -5.90 11.26 6.81
C SER A 108 -4.42 11.04 7.10
N ASP A 109 -3.55 11.03 6.08
CA ASP A 109 -2.10 10.95 6.30
C ASP A 109 -1.55 12.17 7.05
N PHE A 110 -1.98 13.37 6.65
CA PHE A 110 -1.55 14.64 7.24
C PHE A 110 -1.75 14.66 8.76
N TYR A 111 -2.94 14.27 9.22
CA TYR A 111 -3.25 14.19 10.64
C TYR A 111 -2.66 12.95 11.33
N LYS A 112 -2.56 11.79 10.64
CA LYS A 112 -1.89 10.60 11.20
C LYS A 112 -0.43 10.90 11.56
N ARG A 113 0.30 11.62 10.72
CA ARG A 113 1.69 12.04 10.98
C ARG A 113 1.81 13.01 12.17
N ARG A 114 0.80 13.83 12.40
CA ARG A 114 0.72 14.80 13.52
C ARG A 114 0.08 14.24 14.79
N SER A 115 -0.36 12.98 14.78
CA SER A 115 -0.98 12.35 15.94
C SER A 115 -0.03 12.21 17.13
N LEU A 116 -0.61 12.30 18.34
CA LEU A 116 0.11 12.04 19.60
C LEU A 116 0.74 10.64 19.63
N VAL A 117 0.07 9.65 19.04
CA VAL A 117 0.59 8.27 18.92
C VAL A 117 1.88 8.25 18.11
N LYS A 118 1.91 8.90 16.93
CA LYS A 118 3.13 8.97 16.12
C LYS A 118 4.24 9.77 16.81
N ARG A 119 3.90 10.86 17.49
CA ARG A 119 4.83 11.64 18.31
C ARG A 119 5.46 10.80 19.43
N ALA A 120 4.67 10.01 20.15
CA ALA A 120 5.14 9.13 21.21
C ALA A 120 6.04 8.00 20.68
N ILE A 121 5.68 7.38 19.55
CA ILE A 121 6.51 6.38 18.87
C ILE A 121 7.87 6.99 18.46
N TYR A 122 7.86 8.20 17.90
CA TYR A 122 9.08 8.90 17.50
C TYR A 122 10.02 9.13 18.69
N ARG A 123 9.50 9.64 19.81
CA ARG A 123 10.27 9.81 21.06
C ARG A 123 10.93 8.51 21.53
N ARG A 124 10.18 7.40 21.47
CA ARG A 124 10.68 6.10 21.92
C ARG A 124 11.77 5.55 21.00
N MET A 125 11.60 5.68 19.68
CA MET A 125 12.58 5.17 18.71
C MET A 125 13.84 6.02 18.63
N TYR A 126 13.73 7.33 18.86
CA TYR A 126 14.83 8.29 18.73
C TYR A 126 14.98 9.15 19.98
N PRO A 127 15.37 8.56 21.13
CA PRO A 127 15.56 9.30 22.36
C PRO A 127 16.61 10.40 22.18
N GLY A 128 16.34 11.60 22.69
CA GLY A 128 17.25 12.75 22.62
C GLY A 128 17.26 13.51 21.29
N ARG A 129 16.56 13.05 20.24
CA ARG A 129 16.38 13.87 19.03
C ARG A 129 15.37 14.97 19.26
N ARG A 130 15.66 16.18 18.74
CA ARG A 130 14.73 17.32 18.81
C ARG A 130 13.44 16.98 18.07
N GLU A 131 12.32 17.13 18.76
CA GLU A 131 11.00 16.99 18.16
C GLU A 131 10.73 18.11 17.14
N ARG A 132 9.68 17.90 16.33
CA ARG A 132 9.10 18.99 15.56
C ARG A 132 8.54 20.05 16.51
N PRO A 133 8.56 21.33 16.12
CA PRO A 133 8.01 22.40 16.93
C PRO A 133 6.48 22.22 17.07
N GLU A 134 5.89 22.74 18.14
CA GLU A 134 4.49 22.48 18.49
C GLU A 134 3.53 23.00 17.39
N GLU A 135 3.90 24.10 16.74
CA GLU A 135 3.18 24.69 15.62
C GLU A 135 3.02 23.70 14.45
N TRP A 136 4.00 22.81 14.24
CA TRP A 136 3.89 21.78 13.20
C TRP A 136 2.82 20.74 13.53
N TYR A 137 2.68 20.38 14.81
CA TYR A 137 1.67 19.41 15.27
C TYR A 137 0.26 20.01 15.25
N GLN A 138 0.14 21.32 15.52
CA GLN A 138 -1.13 22.03 15.59
C GLN A 138 -1.63 22.55 14.24
N GLN A 139 -0.75 22.65 13.24
CA GLN A 139 -1.09 23.10 11.90
C GLN A 139 -2.25 22.28 11.30
N SER A 140 -3.27 22.98 10.79
CA SER A 140 -4.39 22.38 10.06
C SER A 140 -4.04 22.08 8.60
N PHE A 141 -4.79 21.14 7.99
CA PHE A 141 -4.59 20.83 6.57
C PHE A 141 -4.86 22.06 5.68
N ASN A 142 -5.86 22.88 6.02
CA ASN A 142 -6.20 24.08 5.26
C ASN A 142 -5.09 25.14 5.29
N GLU A 143 -4.43 25.34 6.44
CA GLU A 143 -3.28 26.24 6.53
C GLU A 143 -2.10 25.73 5.70
N CYS A 144 -1.86 24.41 5.71
CA CYS A 144 -0.86 23.80 4.85
C CYS A 144 -1.12 24.08 3.37
N VAL A 145 -2.36 23.88 2.91
CA VAL A 145 -2.74 24.11 1.51
C VAL A 145 -2.58 25.59 1.14
N ARG A 146 -3.04 26.51 1.99
CA ARG A 146 -2.93 27.96 1.77
C ARG A 146 -1.49 28.46 1.76
N SER A 147 -0.60 27.85 2.53
CA SER A 147 0.82 28.20 2.54
C SER A 147 1.59 27.64 1.33
N GLY A 148 0.94 26.81 0.50
CA GLY A 148 1.58 26.17 -0.65
C GLY A 148 2.63 25.13 -0.26
N SER A 149 2.51 24.53 0.92
CA SER A 149 3.50 23.56 1.39
C SER A 149 3.50 22.29 0.52
N PRO A 150 4.67 21.81 0.06
CA PRO A 150 4.77 20.61 -0.79
C PRO A 150 4.16 19.35 -0.17
N GLU A 151 4.01 19.28 1.15
CA GLU A 151 3.46 18.10 1.81
C GLU A 151 1.96 17.88 1.55
N CYS A 152 1.20 18.94 1.30
CA CYS A 152 -0.25 18.90 1.09
C CYS A 152 -0.65 19.25 -0.35
N LEU A 153 0.32 19.45 -1.25
CA LEU A 153 0.09 19.66 -2.67
C LEU A 153 0.25 18.36 -3.47
N PHE A 154 -0.57 18.19 -4.49
CA PHE A 154 -0.34 17.20 -5.55
C PHE A 154 0.30 17.92 -6.74
N VAL A 155 1.58 17.66 -6.99
CA VAL A 155 2.33 18.26 -8.09
C VAL A 155 2.18 17.36 -9.31
N LYS A 156 1.42 17.83 -10.30
CA LYS A 156 1.24 17.12 -11.58
C LYS A 156 2.61 16.89 -12.24
N TYR A 157 2.80 15.71 -12.84
CA TYR A 157 4.03 15.31 -13.55
C TYR A 157 5.31 15.27 -12.71
N SER A 158 5.24 15.50 -11.39
CA SER A 158 6.39 15.15 -10.55
C SER A 158 6.60 13.64 -10.66
N VAL A 159 7.83 13.14 -10.63
CA VAL A 159 8.13 11.70 -10.52
C VAL A 159 8.56 11.31 -9.10
N ALA A 160 8.65 12.30 -8.20
CA ALA A 160 9.00 12.14 -6.82
C ALA A 160 8.07 12.96 -5.92
N ASP A 161 7.48 12.32 -4.90
CA ASP A 161 6.65 13.03 -3.93
C ASP A 161 7.50 13.52 -2.75
N TYR A 162 7.26 14.77 -2.30
CA TYR A 162 7.94 15.36 -1.13
C TYR A 162 7.84 14.48 0.12
N ILE A 163 6.68 13.84 0.31
CA ILE A 163 6.55 12.74 1.25
C ILE A 163 6.38 11.50 0.41
N GLN A 164 7.28 10.54 0.65
CA GLN A 164 7.33 9.32 -0.13
C GLN A 164 5.98 8.62 -0.17
N ASP A 165 5.44 8.61 -1.38
CA ASP A 165 4.64 7.54 -1.93
C ASP A 165 3.40 7.19 -1.07
N PHE A 166 2.55 8.19 -0.91
CA PHE A 166 1.16 7.99 -0.52
C PHE A 166 0.19 8.85 -1.31
N LYS A 167 0.65 9.73 -2.23
CA LYS A 167 -0.24 10.66 -2.95
C LYS A 167 -0.72 10.09 -4.29
N ARG A 168 0.02 9.16 -4.88
CA ARG A 168 -0.36 8.48 -6.13
C ARG A 168 -0.94 7.12 -5.86
N GLN A 169 -2.28 7.07 -5.81
CA GLN A 169 -2.97 5.81 -5.63
C GLN A 169 -2.92 4.98 -6.90
N THR A 170 -2.91 5.64 -8.04
CA THR A 170 -2.88 5.05 -9.37
C THR A 170 -1.70 4.11 -9.58
N LEU A 171 -0.53 4.39 -8.98
CA LEU A 171 0.65 3.52 -9.04
C LEU A 171 0.35 2.08 -8.62
N TYR A 172 -0.48 1.90 -7.59
CA TYR A 172 -0.83 0.57 -7.10
C TYR A 172 -1.62 -0.27 -8.11
N PHE A 173 -2.27 0.38 -9.07
CA PHE A 173 -3.15 -0.25 -10.07
C PHE A 173 -2.55 -0.25 -11.47
N CYS A 174 -1.75 0.76 -11.82
CA CYS A 174 -1.08 0.87 -13.11
C CYS A 174 0.08 -0.13 -13.23
N GLY A 175 0.82 -0.36 -12.14
CA GLY A 175 1.93 -1.31 -12.09
C GLY A 175 3.28 -0.63 -11.92
N ASN A 176 4.31 -1.19 -12.57
CA ASN A 176 5.70 -0.77 -12.38
C ASN A 176 6.33 -0.12 -13.63
N SER A 177 5.53 0.14 -14.68
CA SER A 177 6.00 0.84 -15.88
C SER A 177 6.39 2.28 -15.57
N GLU A 178 7.35 2.82 -16.32
CA GLU A 178 7.69 4.26 -16.27
C GLU A 178 6.50 5.13 -16.67
N ASP A 179 5.62 4.65 -17.56
CA ASP A 179 4.40 5.36 -17.95
C ASP A 179 3.41 5.57 -16.79
N CYS A 180 3.58 4.83 -15.69
CA CYS A 180 2.76 4.97 -14.49
C CYS A 180 3.24 6.08 -13.56
N LEU A 181 4.49 6.56 -13.70
CA LEU A 181 5.16 7.45 -12.76
C LEU A 181 4.69 8.90 -12.83
#